data_AF-A0A522RH71-F1
#
_entry.id   AF-A0A522RH71-F1
#
_cell.length_a   1.000
_cell.length_b   1.000
_cell.length_c   1.000
_cell.angle_alpha   90.00
_cell.angle_beta   90.00
_cell.angle_gamma   90.00
#
_symmetry.space_group_name_H-M   'P 1'
#
loop_
_entity.id
_entity.type
_entity.pdbx_description
1 polymer ?
#
loop_
_entity_poly.entity_id
_entity_poly.type
_entity_poly.pdbx_seq_one_letter_code
_entity_poly.pdbx_strand_id
1 'polypeptide(L)'
;NELIALSDRDQADLILTTGGTGPAPRDLTPEAMQAVIGRELPGFGELMRRVSQELVPTAILSRQTAGVRGRTLIINFPGKPGSIEACLDAVFPAIPYCLDLIGAGHLETDPRICRAYRPG
;
A
#
# COMPACT_ATOMS: atom_id res chain seq x y z
N ASN A 1 4.75 5.55 17.55
CA ASN A 1 4.44 4.79 16.33
C ASN A 1 4.86 5.65 15.15
N GLU A 2 5.78 5.17 14.31
CA GLU A 2 6.36 5.92 13.20
C GLU A 2 5.31 6.31 12.15
N LEU A 3 4.31 5.46 11.90
CA LEU A 3 3.20 5.77 10.98
C LEU A 3 2.41 7.00 11.44
N ILE A 4 2.16 7.14 12.75
CA ILE A 4 1.47 8.32 13.30
C ILE A 4 2.31 9.57 13.08
N ALA A 5 3.62 9.49 13.32
CA ALA A 5 4.51 10.64 13.17
C ALA A 5 4.56 11.11 11.71
N LEU A 6 4.71 10.18 10.77
CA LEU A 6 4.74 10.46 9.34
C LEU A 6 3.39 11.03 8.83
N SER A 7 2.26 10.48 9.28
CA SER A 7 0.93 10.95 8.87
C SER A 7 0.54 12.28 9.49
N ASP A 8 0.72 12.45 10.80
CA ASP A 8 0.10 13.57 11.53
C ASP A 8 1.04 14.78 11.62
N ARG A 9 2.32 14.53 11.89
CA ARG A 9 3.32 15.59 12.09
C ARG A 9 3.99 15.96 10.78
N ASP A 10 4.47 14.96 10.04
CA ASP A 10 5.22 15.18 8.81
C ASP A 10 4.27 15.30 7.59
N GLN A 11 2.98 15.02 7.81
CA GLN A 11 1.90 15.23 6.85
C GLN A 11 2.10 14.51 5.50
N ALA A 12 2.68 13.32 5.55
CA ALA A 12 2.87 12.48 4.37
C ALA A 12 1.52 12.12 3.74
N ASP A 13 1.38 12.33 2.43
CA ASP A 13 0.18 11.92 1.68
C ASP A 13 0.17 10.41 1.38
N LEU A 14 1.35 9.81 1.22
CA LEU A 14 1.54 8.41 0.91
C LEU A 14 2.68 7.82 1.74
N ILE A 15 2.42 6.68 2.39
CA ILE A 15 3.41 5.89 3.12
C ILE A 15 3.45 4.48 2.54
N LEU A 16 4.63 4.06 2.11
CA LEU A 16 4.89 2.71 1.64
C LEU A 16 5.77 2.01 2.66
N THR A 17 5.30 0.93 3.26
CA THR A 17 6.12 0.10 4.15
C THR A 17 6.60 -1.13 3.39
N THR A 18 7.73 -1.72 3.78
CA THR A 18 8.24 -2.94 3.16
C THR A 18 8.67 -3.96 4.21
N GLY A 19 8.30 -5.22 4.00
CA GLY A 19 8.62 -6.32 4.91
C GLY A 19 7.66 -6.44 6.11
N GLY A 20 7.87 -7.47 6.93
CA GLY A 20 7.09 -7.69 8.15
C GLY A 20 5.61 -8.03 7.93
N THR A 21 5.27 -8.59 6.76
CA THR A 21 3.89 -8.98 6.37
C THR A 21 3.67 -10.48 6.31
N GLY A 22 4.65 -11.31 6.67
CA GLY A 22 4.53 -12.76 6.67
C GLY A 22 3.75 -13.31 7.87
N PRO A 23 3.67 -14.64 8.01
CA PRO A 23 2.97 -15.30 9.12
C PRO A 23 3.83 -15.43 10.39
N ALA A 24 5.10 -15.01 10.37
CA ALA A 24 5.98 -15.17 11.52
C ALA A 24 5.51 -14.26 12.68
N PRO A 25 5.66 -14.66 13.96
CA PRO A 25 5.20 -13.87 15.10
C PRO A 25 5.80 -12.45 15.20
N ARG A 26 6.96 -12.23 14.58
CA ARG A 26 7.64 -10.92 14.51
C ARG A 26 7.10 -10.01 13.39
N ASP A 27 6.34 -10.55 12.45
CA ASP A 27 5.87 -9.83 11.27
C ASP A 27 4.59 -9.06 11.63
N LEU A 28 4.78 -7.89 12.25
CA LEU A 28 3.70 -7.10 12.88
C LEU A 28 3.31 -5.84 12.07
N THR A 29 3.77 -5.72 10.82
CA THR A 29 3.53 -4.49 10.03
C THR A 29 2.05 -4.26 9.73
N PRO A 30 1.25 -5.28 9.34
CA PRO A 30 -0.20 -5.11 9.18
C PRO A 30 -0.90 -4.74 10.48
N GLU A 31 -0.58 -5.35 11.64
CA GLU A 31 -1.18 -4.97 12.93
C GLU A 31 -0.84 -3.53 13.32
N ALA A 32 0.43 -3.14 13.14
CA ALA A 32 0.88 -1.79 13.47
C ALA A 32 0.15 -0.73 12.64
N MET A 33 -0.15 -1.03 11.38
CA MET A 33 -0.96 -0.18 10.51
C MET A 33 -2.45 -0.21 10.92
N GLN A 34 -3.02 -1.39 11.15
CA GLN A 34 -4.42 -1.55 11.57
C GLN A 34 -4.74 -0.80 12.87
N ALA A 35 -3.77 -0.71 13.78
CA ALA A 35 -3.91 0.04 15.02
C ALA A 35 -4.03 1.57 14.83
N VAL A 36 -3.72 2.11 13.63
CA VAL A 36 -3.64 3.56 13.40
C VAL A 36 -4.47 4.09 12.22
N ILE A 37 -4.89 3.22 11.30
CA ILE A 37 -5.77 3.62 10.20
C ILE A 37 -7.20 3.83 10.69
N GLY A 38 -7.93 4.74 10.05
CA GLY A 38 -9.37 4.93 10.28
C GLY A 38 -10.24 4.11 9.33
N ARG A 39 -9.68 3.65 8.19
CA ARG A 39 -10.39 2.84 7.20
C ARG A 39 -9.43 1.90 6.48
N GLU A 40 -9.75 0.62 6.41
CA GLU A 40 -9.03 -0.34 5.58
C GLU A 40 -9.51 -0.30 4.13
N LEU A 41 -8.59 -0.57 3.20
CA LEU A 41 -8.84 -0.74 1.76
C LEU A 41 -8.43 -2.17 1.34
N PRO A 42 -9.25 -3.20 1.64
CA PRO A 42 -8.85 -4.60 1.49
C PRO A 42 -8.51 -5.00 0.05
N GLY A 43 -9.10 -4.32 -0.94
CA GLY A 43 -8.83 -4.55 -2.37
C GLY A 43 -7.36 -4.41 -2.76
N PHE A 44 -6.57 -3.58 -2.06
CA PHE A 44 -5.12 -3.52 -2.27
C PHE A 44 -4.44 -4.84 -1.90
N GLY A 45 -4.75 -5.37 -0.71
CA GLY A 45 -4.20 -6.63 -0.24
C GLY A 45 -4.61 -7.82 -1.13
N GLU A 46 -5.87 -7.84 -1.56
CA GLU A 46 -6.41 -8.84 -2.49
C GLU A 46 -5.66 -8.83 -3.83
N LEU A 47 -5.53 -7.66 -4.46
CA LEU A 47 -4.85 -7.53 -5.74
C LEU A 47 -3.37 -7.88 -5.64
N MET A 48 -2.66 -7.35 -4.63
CA MET A 48 -1.24 -7.62 -4.42
C MET A 48 -0.96 -9.12 -4.18
N ARG A 49 -1.81 -9.81 -3.40
CA ARG A 49 -1.68 -11.27 -3.23
C ARG A 49 -1.93 -12.01 -4.54
N ARG A 50 -2.97 -11.63 -5.30
CA ARG A 50 -3.31 -12.26 -6.59
C ARG A 50 -2.12 -12.20 -7.56
N VAL A 51 -1.56 -11.01 -7.79
CA VAL A 51 -0.42 -10.85 -8.72
C VAL A 51 0.85 -11.52 -8.20
N SER A 52 1.08 -11.48 -6.89
CA SER A 52 2.24 -12.16 -6.29
C SER A 52 2.14 -13.68 -6.42
N GLN A 53 0.92 -14.25 -6.39
CA GLN A 53 0.70 -15.70 -6.52
C GLN A 53 1.10 -16.24 -7.90
N GLU A 54 1.04 -15.40 -8.94
CA GLU A 54 1.53 -15.73 -10.29
C GLU A 54 3.06 -15.88 -10.32
N LEU A 55 3.78 -15.26 -9.37
CA LEU A 55 5.24 -15.31 -9.27
C LEU A 55 5.73 -16.35 -8.26
N VAL A 56 5.06 -16.45 -7.11
CA VAL A 56 5.45 -17.34 -6.01
C VAL A 56 4.21 -18.00 -5.37
N PRO A 57 4.15 -19.34 -5.28
CA PRO A 57 2.99 -20.04 -4.71
C PRO A 57 2.67 -19.66 -3.26
N THR A 58 3.69 -19.22 -2.49
CA THR A 58 3.56 -18.85 -1.08
C THR A 58 3.01 -17.44 -0.85
N ALA A 59 2.66 -16.70 -1.90
CA ALA A 59 2.07 -15.35 -1.79
C ALA A 59 0.82 -15.28 -0.90
N ILE A 60 0.08 -16.40 -0.81
CA ILE A 60 -1.10 -16.54 0.05
C ILE A 60 -0.80 -16.37 1.55
N LEU A 61 0.45 -16.51 1.97
CA LEU A 61 0.86 -16.33 3.37
C LEU A 61 1.04 -14.86 3.76
N SER A 62 1.02 -13.96 2.78
CA SER A 62 1.19 -12.53 3.01
C SER A 62 -0.07 -11.91 3.59
N ARG A 63 0.12 -11.14 4.66
CA ARG A 63 -0.92 -10.35 5.34
C ARG A 63 -0.89 -8.87 4.93
N GLN A 64 -0.25 -8.56 3.80
CA GLN A 64 -0.25 -7.20 3.24
C GLN A 64 -1.67 -6.66 3.01
N THR A 65 -1.86 -5.37 3.29
CA THR A 65 -3.10 -4.64 3.05
C THR A 65 -2.77 -3.16 2.88
N ALA A 66 -3.80 -2.32 2.75
CA ALA A 66 -3.69 -0.87 2.72
C ALA A 66 -4.79 -0.24 3.57
N GLY A 67 -4.58 1.01 3.97
CA GLY A 67 -5.58 1.76 4.70
C GLY A 67 -5.30 3.25 4.71
N VAL A 68 -6.25 4.01 5.24
CA VAL A 68 -6.21 5.46 5.27
C VAL A 68 -6.19 5.95 6.71
N ARG A 69 -5.28 6.88 7.01
CA ARG A 69 -5.25 7.66 8.26
C ARG A 69 -5.39 9.14 7.91
N GLY A 70 -6.55 9.74 8.18
CA GLY A 70 -6.81 11.13 7.76
C GLY A 70 -6.75 11.25 6.24
N ARG A 71 -5.78 12.04 5.73
CA ARG A 71 -5.47 12.17 4.29
C ARG A 71 -4.28 11.34 3.82
N THR A 72 -3.73 10.47 4.67
CA THR A 72 -2.58 9.64 4.33
C THR A 72 -3.01 8.25 3.89
N LEU A 73 -2.61 7.84 2.68
CA LEU A 73 -2.70 6.45 2.24
C LEU A 73 -1.47 5.67 2.73
N ILE A 74 -1.69 4.52 3.37
CA ILE A 74 -0.64 3.62 3.87
C ILE A 74 -0.80 2.27 3.19
N ILE A 75 0.27 1.74 2.60
CA ILE A 75 0.28 0.44 1.90
C ILE A 75 1.46 -0.41 2.39
N ASN A 76 1.20 -1.67 2.74
CA ASN A 76 2.27 -2.60 3.09
C ASN A 76 2.71 -3.41 1.88
N PHE A 77 3.96 -3.27 1.47
CA PHE A 77 4.57 -4.05 0.39
C PHE A 77 5.37 -5.24 0.93
N PRO A 78 5.62 -6.26 0.08
CA PRO A 78 6.54 -7.35 0.41
C PRO A 78 7.98 -6.83 0.60
N GLY A 79 8.86 -7.69 1.13
CA GLY A 79 10.26 -7.34 1.43
C GLY A 79 11.26 -7.58 0.29
N LYS A 80 10.86 -8.28 -0.79
CA LYS A 80 11.77 -8.62 -1.90
C LYS A 80 11.60 -7.64 -3.07
N PRO A 81 12.69 -7.09 -3.65
CA PRO A 81 12.61 -6.11 -4.74
C PRO A 81 11.68 -6.51 -5.90
N GLY A 82 11.81 -7.72 -6.45
CA GLY A 82 10.94 -8.16 -7.55
C GLY A 82 9.46 -8.32 -7.17
N SER A 83 9.17 -8.65 -5.91
CA SER A 83 7.79 -8.69 -5.42
C SER A 83 7.23 -7.29 -5.17
N ILE A 84 8.08 -6.33 -4.79
CA ILE A 84 7.70 -4.93 -4.62
C ILE A 84 7.31 -4.34 -5.97
N GLU A 85 8.14 -4.55 -7.00
CA GLU A 85 7.90 -4.09 -8.38
C GLU A 85 6.56 -4.62 -8.90
N ALA A 86 6.33 -5.93 -8.84
CA ALA A 86 5.07 -6.53 -9.30
C ALA A 86 3.82 -6.01 -8.55
N CYS A 87 3.93 -5.80 -7.23
CA CYS A 87 2.84 -5.22 -6.46
C CYS A 87 2.62 -3.74 -6.80
N LEU A 88 3.69 -2.95 -6.97
CA LEU A 88 3.61 -1.54 -7.36
C LEU A 88 2.91 -1.41 -8.70
N ASP A 89 3.37 -2.12 -9.73
CA ASP A 89 2.77 -2.08 -11.06
C ASP A 89 1.27 -2.40 -11.04
N ALA A 90 0.86 -3.31 -10.17
CA ALA A 90 -0.55 -3.70 -10.02
C ALA A 90 -1.42 -2.64 -9.35
N VAL A 91 -0.94 -1.99 -8.27
CA VAL A 91 -1.79 -1.09 -7.45
C VAL A 91 -1.57 0.40 -7.71
N PHE A 92 -0.39 0.79 -8.20
CA PHE A 92 -0.05 2.20 -8.42
C PHE A 92 -1.00 2.94 -9.36
N PRO A 93 -1.57 2.31 -10.42
CA PRO A 93 -2.55 3.00 -11.27
C PRO A 93 -3.75 3.60 -10.52
N ALA A 94 -4.12 3.05 -9.36
CA ALA A 94 -5.21 3.53 -8.53
C ALA A 94 -4.78 4.55 -7.44
N ILE A 95 -3.48 4.61 -7.11
CA ILE A 95 -2.97 5.44 -6.02
C ILE A 95 -3.27 6.93 -6.25
N PRO A 96 -2.95 7.53 -7.41
CA PRO A 96 -3.20 8.96 -7.63
C PRO A 96 -4.64 9.38 -7.38
N TYR A 97 -5.61 8.63 -7.92
CA TYR A 97 -7.03 8.95 -7.70
C TYR A 97 -7.46 8.69 -6.25
N CYS A 98 -6.91 7.67 -5.58
CA CYS A 98 -7.15 7.46 -4.16
C CYS A 98 -6.67 8.65 -3.32
N LEU A 99 -5.52 9.24 -3.64
CA LEU A 99 -5.00 10.45 -2.98
C LEU A 99 -5.94 11.64 -3.17
N ASP A 100 -6.44 11.85 -4.40
CA ASP A 100 -7.41 12.90 -4.69
C ASP A 100 -8.68 12.74 -3.83
N LEU A 101 -9.21 11.52 -3.71
CA LEU A 101 -10.43 11.22 -2.97
C LEU A 101 -10.31 11.42 -1.46
N ILE A 102 -9.14 11.22 -0.89
CA ILE A 102 -8.90 11.40 0.56
C ILE A 102 -8.41 12.81 0.92
N GLY A 103 -8.33 13.72 -0.07
CA GLY A 103 -7.87 15.09 0.13
C GLY A 103 -6.37 15.21 0.37
N ALA A 104 -5.59 14.28 -0.17
CA ALA A 104 -4.13 14.31 -0.18
C ALA A 104 -3.61 15.17 -1.35
N GLY A 105 -2.28 15.30 -1.43
CA GLY A 105 -1.61 15.94 -2.56
C GLY A 105 -1.91 15.26 -3.91
N HIS A 106 -2.00 16.10 -4.95
CA HIS A 106 -2.20 15.65 -6.34
C HIS A 106 -0.92 15.00 -6.88
N LEU A 107 -1.05 13.77 -7.38
CA LEU A 107 0.06 12.99 -7.95
C LEU A 107 -0.16 12.74 -9.44
N GLU A 108 0.86 13.01 -10.27
CA GLU A 108 0.89 12.61 -11.68
C GLU A 108 1.98 11.56 -11.91
N THR A 109 1.76 10.69 -12.89
CA THR A 109 2.71 9.64 -13.27
C THR A 109 3.15 9.80 -14.71
N ASP A 110 4.37 9.35 -15.01
CA ASP A 110 4.78 9.18 -16.40
C ASP A 110 3.98 8.02 -17.02
N PRO A 111 3.14 8.27 -18.04
CA PRO A 111 2.30 7.24 -18.64
C PRO A 111 3.09 6.14 -19.35
N ARG A 112 4.39 6.35 -19.61
CA ARG A 112 5.29 5.32 -20.15
C ARG A 112 5.72 4.29 -19.09
N ILE A 113 5.58 4.64 -17.81
CA ILE A 113 5.95 3.80 -16.67
C ILE A 113 4.68 3.28 -15.99
N CYS A 114 3.78 4.18 -15.61
CA CYS A 114 2.52 3.84 -14.95
C CYS A 114 1.42 4.78 -15.44
N ARG A 115 0.35 4.22 -15.99
CA ARG A 115 -0.82 5.02 -16.41
C ARG A 115 -1.81 5.11 -15.26
N ALA A 116 -1.74 6.22 -14.51
CA ALA A 116 -2.72 6.54 -13.48
C ALA A 116 -4.14 6.61 -14.06
N TYR A 117 -5.11 6.03 -13.36
CA TYR A 117 -6.51 6.07 -13.75
C TYR A 117 -7.29 7.05 -12.88
N ARG A 118 -8.02 7.96 -13.52
CA ARG A 118 -9.03 8.83 -12.91
C ARG A 118 -10.33 8.71 -13.71
N PRO A 119 -11.49 8.50 -13.08
CA PRO A 119 -12.78 8.60 -13.76
C PRO A 119 -12.94 10.00 -14.34
N GLY A 120 -13.38 10.07 -15.60
CA GLY A 120 -13.75 11.32 -16.27
C GLY A 120 -15.16 11.79 -15.92
#